data_AF-A0AAF0LHL5-F1
#
_entry.id   AF-A0AAF0LHL5-F1
#
_cell.length_a   1.000
_cell.length_b   1.000
_cell.length_c   1.000
_cell.angle_alpha   90.00
_cell.angle_beta   90.00
_cell.angle_gamma   90.00
#
_symmetry.space_group_name_H-M   'P 1'
#
loop_
_entity.id
_entity.type
_entity.pdbx_description
1 polymer ?
#
loop_
_entity_poly.entity_id
_entity_poly.type
_entity_poly.pdbx_seq_one_letter_code
_entity_poly.pdbx_strand_id
1 'polypeptide(L)'
;MATATVPPRLRKKDNGTPGNGGEFDVDTRPDAAVTLAPVYAGGATREAADARRDALRGSGFVPAVAGRIVGSDSTTWWNTALVRAEYAGDSRAEYAKLPEDFSLKYAEQGYRGNRRLSRRTYTAPGGVSVTMPSVNTIKAFARINDYETVDIPISAVTPNGDVQGWIRVTKNGPGQWAVSGLGMDPATNAYVSETVNALLESRTVSGAFTGIEDIRESRLQRMARIGVQIKEVPDAPVVLSAVGYNKASKTLAMKIGGRVWGYSATSEDFDQLRTNSKPAAVFNRLFASKKGRVQLHACPKCERVSANLDEHRCPPRHKAATRRASKPSRTFASLLH
;
A
#
# COMPACT_ATOMS: atom_id res chain seq x y z
N MET A 1 -13.89 -45.09 -7.45
CA MET A 1 -13.65 -44.08 -6.39
C MET A 1 -12.44 -44.54 -5.60
N ALA A 2 -11.31 -43.83 -5.74
CA ALA A 2 -10.11 -44.08 -4.96
C ALA A 2 -9.71 -42.75 -4.31
N THR A 3 -9.77 -42.69 -2.99
CA THR A 3 -9.19 -41.60 -2.19
C THR A 3 -7.67 -41.69 -2.34
N ALA A 4 -7.08 -40.74 -3.06
CA ALA A 4 -5.64 -40.59 -3.12
C ALA A 4 -5.15 -40.00 -1.78
N THR A 5 -4.64 -40.86 -0.91
CA THR A 5 -3.93 -40.44 0.30
C THR A 5 -2.60 -39.85 -0.13
N VAL A 6 -2.40 -38.55 0.10
CA VAL A 6 -1.13 -37.88 -0.18
C VAL A 6 -0.06 -38.45 0.76
N PRO A 7 1.07 -38.96 0.24
CA PRO A 7 2.12 -39.52 1.10
C PRO A 7 2.81 -38.42 1.92
N PRO A 8 3.21 -38.73 3.17
CA PRO A 8 3.92 -37.77 4.03
C PRO A 8 5.27 -37.37 3.43
N ARG A 9 5.64 -36.09 3.60
CA ARG A 9 6.94 -35.56 3.17
C ARG A 9 8.03 -36.02 4.15
N LEU A 10 9.02 -36.73 3.62
CA LEU A 10 10.21 -37.17 4.35
C LEU A 10 11.32 -36.15 4.13
N ARG A 11 11.96 -35.67 5.21
CA ARG A 11 13.18 -34.86 5.13
C ARG A 11 14.32 -35.58 5.83
N LYS A 12 15.51 -35.57 5.22
CA LYS A 12 16.74 -36.06 5.84
C LYS A 12 17.09 -35.21 7.07
N LYS A 13 17.33 -35.88 8.19
CA LYS A 13 17.62 -35.25 9.48
C LYS A 13 19.00 -34.59 9.44
N ASP A 14 19.05 -33.27 9.61
CA ASP A 14 20.30 -32.51 9.74
C ASP A 14 20.73 -32.51 11.22
N ASN A 15 21.09 -33.69 11.75
CA ASN A 15 21.75 -33.77 13.05
C ASN A 15 23.26 -33.60 12.79
N GLY A 16 23.84 -32.51 13.30
CA GLY A 16 25.25 -32.13 13.15
C GLY A 16 26.25 -33.08 13.81
N THR A 17 26.15 -34.38 13.53
CA THR A 17 27.08 -35.43 13.95
C THR A 17 27.39 -36.29 12.73
N PRO A 18 28.63 -36.31 12.24
CA PRO A 18 29.00 -37.16 11.10
C PRO A 18 29.03 -38.61 11.58
N GLY A 19 28.07 -39.44 11.15
CA GLY A 19 28.15 -40.88 11.44
C GLY A 19 26.91 -41.74 11.21
N ASN A 20 25.68 -41.21 11.24
CA ASN A 20 24.49 -42.06 11.12
C ASN A 20 23.67 -41.73 9.86
N GLY A 21 23.81 -42.59 8.85
CA GLY A 21 23.03 -42.54 7.62
C GLY A 21 21.59 -43.02 7.82
N GLY A 22 20.65 -42.35 7.16
CA GLY A 22 19.38 -42.95 6.71
C GLY A 22 18.11 -42.55 7.47
N GLU A 23 18.17 -41.76 8.55
CA GLU A 23 16.94 -41.37 9.26
C GLU A 23 16.27 -40.15 8.59
N PHE A 24 15.04 -40.35 8.10
CA PHE A 24 14.17 -39.29 7.65
C PHE A 24 13.18 -38.97 8.77
N ASP A 25 13.16 -37.72 9.25
CA ASP A 25 12.10 -37.28 10.16
C ASP A 25 10.84 -36.99 9.35
N VAL A 26 9.69 -37.39 9.91
CA VAL A 26 8.38 -36.90 9.46
C VAL A 26 8.33 -35.43 9.80
N ASP A 27 8.12 -34.56 8.81
CA ASP A 27 8.02 -33.11 9.03
C ASP A 27 6.75 -32.81 9.85
N THR A 28 6.87 -32.78 11.18
CA THR A 28 5.78 -32.49 12.12
C THR A 28 5.54 -30.99 12.30
N ARG A 29 5.98 -30.15 11.34
CA ARG A 29 5.61 -28.73 11.37
C ARG A 29 4.08 -28.67 11.40
N PRO A 30 3.48 -27.98 12.38
CA PRO A 30 2.04 -27.82 12.42
C PRO A 30 1.61 -27.21 11.09
N ASP A 31 0.59 -27.79 10.47
CA ASP A 31 -0.11 -27.18 9.34
C ASP A 31 -0.31 -25.69 9.67
N ALA A 32 -0.02 -24.81 8.72
CA ALA A 32 -0.27 -23.38 8.92
C ALA A 32 -1.71 -23.23 9.45
N ALA A 33 -1.89 -22.64 10.63
CA ALA A 33 -3.18 -22.56 11.33
C ALA A 33 -4.26 -21.78 10.54
N VAL A 34 -3.87 -21.18 9.42
CA VAL A 34 -4.73 -20.47 8.48
C VAL A 34 -5.24 -21.43 7.41
N THR A 35 -6.47 -21.92 7.59
CA THR A 35 -7.22 -22.62 6.53
C THR A 35 -8.05 -21.62 5.73
N LEU A 36 -7.86 -21.54 4.41
CA LEU A 36 -8.88 -20.92 3.55
C LEU A 36 -10.12 -21.84 3.57
N ALA A 37 -11.25 -21.38 4.08
CA ALA A 37 -12.49 -22.15 3.99
C ALA A 37 -12.81 -22.47 2.51
N PRO A 38 -13.46 -23.61 2.20
CA PRO A 38 -13.98 -23.84 0.86
C PRO A 38 -14.89 -22.65 0.50
N VAL A 39 -14.50 -21.95 -0.56
CA VAL A 39 -15.23 -20.80 -1.07
C VAL A 39 -16.62 -21.28 -1.46
N TYR A 40 -17.66 -20.77 -0.81
CA TYR A 40 -19.01 -20.87 -1.36
C TYR A 40 -18.97 -20.21 -2.74
N ALA A 41 -19.25 -21.03 -3.75
CA ALA A 41 -19.18 -20.68 -5.16
C ALA A 41 -19.79 -19.30 -5.42
N GLY A 42 -18.98 -18.42 -5.99
CA GLY A 42 -19.40 -17.06 -6.29
C GLY A 42 -18.46 -16.33 -7.22
N GLY A 43 -17.13 -16.47 -7.10
CA GLY A 43 -16.28 -15.72 -8.02
C GLY A 43 -14.78 -16.00 -8.11
N ALA A 44 -14.24 -16.87 -7.26
CA ALA A 44 -12.98 -17.55 -7.53
C ALA A 44 -13.29 -19.05 -7.63
N THR A 45 -12.71 -19.75 -8.61
CA THR A 45 -12.92 -21.20 -8.71
C THR A 45 -12.45 -21.86 -7.41
N ARG A 46 -13.16 -22.90 -6.97
CA ARG A 46 -12.73 -23.72 -5.82
C ARG A 46 -11.26 -24.14 -5.96
N GLU A 47 -10.86 -24.46 -7.18
CA GLU A 47 -9.47 -24.74 -7.58
C GLU A 47 -8.50 -23.62 -7.25
N ALA A 48 -8.84 -22.35 -7.50
CA ALA A 48 -7.97 -21.22 -7.18
C ALA A 48 -7.79 -21.03 -5.67
N ALA A 49 -8.84 -21.31 -4.88
CA ALA A 49 -8.73 -21.32 -3.42
C ALA A 49 -7.88 -22.49 -2.93
N ASP A 50 -8.05 -23.67 -3.50
CA ASP A 50 -7.31 -24.89 -3.17
C ASP A 50 -5.82 -24.73 -3.49
N ALA A 51 -5.49 -24.25 -4.68
CA ALA A 51 -4.11 -23.97 -5.08
C ALA A 51 -3.42 -22.96 -4.14
N ARG A 52 -4.16 -21.94 -3.66
CA ARG A 52 -3.63 -20.98 -2.69
C ARG A 52 -3.47 -21.58 -1.30
N ARG A 53 -4.35 -22.49 -0.87
CA ARG A 53 -4.16 -23.26 0.37
C ARG A 53 -2.90 -24.10 0.32
N ASP A 54 -2.71 -24.80 -0.78
CA ASP A 54 -1.55 -25.67 -0.95
C ASP A 54 -0.26 -24.85 -1.02
N ALA A 55 -0.30 -23.67 -1.65
CA ALA A 55 0.79 -22.71 -1.59
C ALA A 55 1.06 -22.25 -0.15
N LEU A 56 0.02 -21.90 0.64
CA LEU A 56 0.20 -21.46 2.03
C LEU A 56 0.82 -22.56 2.90
N ARG A 57 0.36 -23.81 2.76
CA ARG A 57 0.93 -24.99 3.43
C ARG A 57 2.37 -25.23 2.99
N GLY A 58 2.67 -25.05 1.71
CA GLY A 58 4.00 -25.32 1.15
C GLY A 58 5.06 -24.28 1.49
N SER A 59 4.74 -22.99 1.40
CA SER A 59 5.70 -21.88 1.53
C SER A 59 5.55 -21.06 2.82
N GLY A 60 4.46 -21.27 3.57
CA GLY A 60 4.10 -20.43 4.72
C GLY A 60 3.71 -19.00 4.33
N PHE A 61 3.50 -18.72 3.03
CA PHE A 61 3.14 -17.39 2.55
C PHE A 61 2.48 -17.43 1.17
N VAL A 62 1.38 -16.69 1.02
CA VAL A 62 0.70 -16.52 -0.26
C VAL A 62 0.54 -15.03 -0.53
N PRO A 63 1.12 -14.50 -1.62
CA PRO A 63 0.95 -13.09 -1.97
C PRO A 63 -0.50 -12.80 -2.38
N ALA A 64 -0.96 -11.57 -2.11
CA ALA A 64 -2.22 -11.09 -2.66
C ALA A 64 -2.20 -11.11 -4.20
N VAL A 65 -3.35 -11.37 -4.80
CA VAL A 65 -3.53 -11.32 -6.25
C VAL A 65 -4.71 -10.43 -6.58
N ALA A 66 -4.60 -9.63 -7.63
CA ALA A 66 -5.74 -8.89 -8.17
C ALA A 66 -6.23 -9.58 -9.45
N GLY A 67 -7.51 -9.40 -9.77
CA GLY A 67 -8.10 -9.91 -11.00
C GLY A 67 -9.37 -9.15 -11.34
N ARG A 68 -10.07 -9.55 -12.40
CA ARG A 68 -11.35 -8.94 -12.78
C ARG A 68 -12.39 -9.00 -11.66
N ILE A 69 -13.35 -8.09 -11.70
CA ILE A 69 -14.47 -8.09 -10.77
C ILE A 69 -15.34 -9.32 -11.04
N VAL A 70 -15.67 -10.06 -10.00
CA VAL A 70 -16.56 -11.21 -10.11
C VAL A 70 -17.72 -11.07 -9.16
N GLY A 71 -18.94 -11.14 -9.72
CA GLY A 71 -20.21 -10.96 -9.03
C GLY A 71 -20.43 -9.56 -8.43
N SER A 72 -21.68 -9.15 -8.37
CA SER A 72 -22.08 -7.87 -7.76
C SER A 72 -22.65 -8.06 -6.35
N ASP A 73 -23.13 -9.26 -6.02
CA ASP A 73 -23.71 -9.55 -4.72
C ASP A 73 -22.65 -9.50 -3.61
N SER A 74 -23.13 -9.24 -2.38
CA SER A 74 -22.22 -9.06 -1.25
C SER A 74 -21.48 -10.34 -0.89
N THR A 75 -22.08 -11.50 -1.14
CA THR A 75 -21.52 -12.78 -0.74
C THR A 75 -20.31 -13.12 -1.60
N THR A 76 -20.54 -13.15 -2.91
CA THR A 76 -19.53 -13.40 -3.92
C THR A 76 -18.36 -12.43 -3.83
N TRP A 77 -18.64 -11.14 -3.61
CA TRP A 77 -17.58 -10.13 -3.55
C TRP A 77 -16.63 -10.33 -2.38
N TRP A 78 -17.17 -10.60 -1.18
CA TRP A 78 -16.37 -10.86 0.02
C TRP A 78 -15.59 -12.17 -0.11
N ASN A 79 -16.24 -13.23 -0.59
CA ASN A 79 -15.59 -14.52 -0.82
C ASN A 79 -14.42 -14.39 -1.81
N THR A 80 -14.64 -13.69 -2.93
CA THR A 80 -13.61 -13.46 -3.94
C THR A 80 -12.47 -12.60 -3.39
N ALA A 81 -12.79 -11.55 -2.63
CA ALA A 81 -11.78 -10.75 -1.97
C ALA A 81 -10.93 -11.61 -1.01
N LEU A 82 -11.55 -12.40 -0.13
CA LEU A 82 -10.82 -13.24 0.83
C LEU A 82 -9.86 -14.22 0.15
N VAL A 83 -10.27 -14.86 -0.95
CA VAL A 83 -9.37 -15.75 -1.71
C VAL A 83 -8.15 -14.98 -2.22
N ARG A 84 -8.35 -13.73 -2.66
CA ARG A 84 -7.33 -12.87 -3.27
C ARG A 84 -6.40 -12.18 -2.26
N ALA A 85 -6.65 -12.33 -0.95
CA ALA A 85 -5.84 -11.66 0.08
C ALA A 85 -4.44 -12.27 0.21
N GLU A 86 -3.49 -11.49 0.73
CA GLU A 86 -2.17 -11.96 1.14
C GLU A 86 -2.30 -12.75 2.46
N TYR A 87 -1.68 -13.91 2.57
CA TYR A 87 -1.68 -14.69 3.82
C TYR A 87 -0.27 -15.06 4.22
N ALA A 88 0.00 -15.01 5.51
CA ALA A 88 1.25 -15.47 6.08
C ALA A 88 0.95 -16.50 7.18
N GLY A 89 1.72 -17.59 7.22
CA GLY A 89 1.64 -18.55 8.32
C GLY A 89 2.24 -18.01 9.62
N ASP A 90 2.05 -18.72 10.72
CA ASP A 90 2.32 -18.27 12.10
C ASP A 90 3.76 -17.79 12.37
N SER A 91 4.71 -18.17 11.51
CA SER A 91 6.12 -17.76 11.61
C SER A 91 6.41 -16.36 11.07
N ARG A 92 5.47 -15.71 10.38
CA ARG A 92 5.65 -14.44 9.68
C ARG A 92 4.72 -13.34 10.21
N ALA A 93 5.21 -12.11 10.22
CA ALA A 93 4.39 -10.96 10.54
C ALA A 93 3.35 -10.72 9.43
N GLU A 94 2.14 -10.32 9.80
CA GLU A 94 1.04 -10.09 8.87
C GLU A 94 0.41 -8.71 9.10
N TYR A 95 -0.20 -8.16 8.06
CA TYR A 95 -1.02 -6.96 8.18
C TYR A 95 -2.45 -7.33 8.58
N ALA A 96 -3.02 -6.56 9.50
CA ALA A 96 -4.41 -6.74 9.89
C ALA A 96 -5.32 -6.49 8.68
N LYS A 97 -6.20 -7.45 8.40
CA LYS A 97 -7.18 -7.36 7.30
C LYS A 97 -8.51 -6.93 7.83
N LEU A 98 -9.20 -6.03 7.12
CA LEU A 98 -10.56 -5.69 7.48
C LEU A 98 -11.45 -6.94 7.28
N PRO A 99 -12.07 -7.45 8.35
CA PRO A 99 -12.94 -8.62 8.27
C PRO A 99 -14.30 -8.24 7.71
N GLU A 100 -14.98 -9.23 7.14
CA GLU A 100 -16.26 -9.03 6.46
C GLU A 100 -17.37 -8.57 7.39
N ASP A 101 -17.28 -8.76 8.69
CA ASP A 101 -18.33 -8.47 9.68
C ASP A 101 -17.89 -7.43 10.73
N PHE A 102 -16.85 -6.65 10.43
CA PHE A 102 -16.33 -5.63 11.33
C PHE A 102 -17.43 -4.70 11.86
N SER A 103 -17.46 -4.56 13.18
CA SER A 103 -18.34 -3.61 13.87
C SER A 103 -17.58 -2.96 15.00
N LEU A 104 -17.61 -1.62 15.04
CA LEU A 104 -17.05 -0.85 16.16
C LEU A 104 -17.63 -1.26 17.51
N LYS A 105 -18.92 -1.64 17.54
CA LYS A 105 -19.63 -2.06 18.77
C LYS A 105 -19.10 -3.38 19.34
N TYR A 106 -18.51 -4.22 18.48
CA TYR A 106 -18.07 -5.57 18.84
C TYR A 106 -16.57 -5.78 18.62
N ALA A 107 -15.80 -4.70 18.49
CA ALA A 107 -14.37 -4.76 18.20
C ALA A 107 -13.57 -5.60 19.23
N GLU A 108 -14.07 -5.72 20.46
CA GLU A 108 -13.44 -6.49 21.55
C GLU A 108 -14.05 -7.89 21.76
N GLN A 109 -15.23 -8.15 21.18
CA GLN A 109 -16.01 -9.38 21.43
C GLN A 109 -15.79 -10.45 20.36
N GLY A 110 -14.91 -10.17 19.38
CA GLY A 110 -14.68 -11.02 18.24
C GLY A 110 -15.79 -10.93 17.18
N TYR A 111 -15.41 -11.31 15.98
CA TYR A 111 -16.25 -11.33 14.77
C TYR A 111 -17.34 -12.41 14.91
N ARG A 112 -18.60 -12.01 14.72
CA ARG A 112 -19.80 -12.84 14.99
C ARG A 112 -20.35 -13.54 13.73
N GLY A 113 -19.76 -13.34 12.56
CA GLY A 113 -20.09 -14.04 11.30
C GLY A 113 -21.47 -13.75 10.69
N ASN A 114 -22.38 -13.11 11.42
CA ASN A 114 -23.80 -13.04 11.04
C ASN A 114 -24.19 -11.82 10.19
N ARG A 115 -23.29 -10.85 9.96
CA ARG A 115 -23.61 -9.66 9.17
C ARG A 115 -22.40 -9.14 8.40
N ARG A 116 -22.44 -9.27 7.08
CA ARG A 116 -21.43 -8.67 6.20
C ARG A 116 -21.55 -7.15 6.17
N LEU A 117 -20.41 -6.48 6.16
CA LEU A 117 -20.21 -5.06 6.02
C LEU A 117 -20.80 -4.60 4.69
N SER A 118 -21.60 -3.54 4.76
CA SER A 118 -22.03 -2.84 3.55
C SER A 118 -20.84 -2.23 2.83
N ARG A 119 -20.88 -2.33 1.50
CA ARG A 119 -19.95 -1.67 0.59
C ARG A 119 -20.58 -0.37 0.11
N ARG A 120 -19.75 0.58 -0.31
CA ARG A 120 -20.17 1.81 -0.99
C ARG A 120 -19.33 1.98 -2.24
N THR A 121 -19.99 2.38 -3.32
CA THR A 121 -19.33 2.78 -4.55
C THR A 121 -19.12 4.29 -4.52
N TYR A 122 -17.89 4.71 -4.79
CA TYR A 122 -17.48 6.09 -4.90
C TYR A 122 -17.02 6.34 -6.32
N THR A 123 -17.67 7.27 -7.02
CA THR A 123 -17.38 7.58 -8.42
C THR A 123 -16.62 8.89 -8.51
N ALA A 124 -15.38 8.82 -8.94
CA ALA A 124 -14.49 9.95 -9.17
C ALA A 124 -14.68 10.56 -10.57
N PRO A 125 -14.33 11.84 -10.75
CA PRO A 125 -14.16 12.43 -12.08
C PRO A 125 -13.16 11.61 -12.93
N GLY A 126 -13.43 11.50 -14.23
CA GLY A 126 -12.57 10.74 -15.15
C GLY A 126 -12.89 9.24 -15.26
N GLY A 127 -14.12 8.84 -14.88
CA GLY A 127 -14.62 7.48 -15.12
C GLY A 127 -14.07 6.40 -14.18
N VAL A 128 -13.42 6.80 -13.09
CA VAL A 128 -12.94 5.85 -12.07
C VAL A 128 -14.04 5.66 -11.02
N SER A 129 -14.41 4.41 -10.74
CA SER A 129 -15.28 4.10 -9.61
C SER A 129 -14.62 3.06 -8.71
N VAL A 130 -14.72 3.25 -7.39
CA VAL A 130 -14.18 2.32 -6.40
C VAL A 130 -15.29 1.89 -5.47
N THR A 131 -15.50 0.58 -5.36
CA THR A 131 -16.39 -0.04 -4.39
C THR A 131 -15.59 -0.64 -3.24
N MET A 132 -15.83 -0.17 -2.03
CA MET A 132 -15.12 -0.61 -0.83
C MET A 132 -15.99 -0.42 0.42
N PRO A 133 -15.62 -1.00 1.57
CA PRO A 133 -16.18 -0.66 2.88
C PRO A 133 -16.17 0.86 3.10
N SER A 134 -17.08 1.38 3.93
CA SER A 134 -17.21 2.83 4.06
C SER A 134 -15.90 3.49 4.51
N VAL A 135 -15.61 4.72 4.07
CA VAL A 135 -14.40 5.47 4.49
C VAL A 135 -14.33 5.56 6.02
N ASN A 136 -15.49 5.74 6.68
CA ASN A 136 -15.58 5.76 8.14
C ASN A 136 -15.22 4.40 8.75
N THR A 137 -15.65 3.30 8.13
CA THR A 137 -15.26 1.94 8.53
C THR A 137 -13.76 1.73 8.45
N ILE A 138 -13.12 2.17 7.35
CA ILE A 138 -11.67 2.05 7.16
C ILE A 138 -10.92 2.88 8.20
N LYS A 139 -11.32 4.14 8.41
CA LYS A 139 -10.73 5.03 9.43
C LYS A 139 -10.89 4.47 10.84
N ALA A 140 -12.05 3.88 11.13
CA ALA A 140 -12.34 3.21 12.39
C ALA A 140 -11.46 1.96 12.59
N PHE A 141 -11.32 1.13 11.56
CA PHE A 141 -10.48 -0.06 11.59
C PHE A 141 -9.01 0.28 11.78
N ALA A 142 -8.49 1.29 11.07
CA ALA A 142 -7.14 1.78 11.28
C ALA A 142 -6.93 2.26 12.72
N ARG A 143 -7.90 2.99 13.30
CA ARG A 143 -7.82 3.49 14.68
C ARG A 143 -7.74 2.37 15.72
N ILE A 144 -8.53 1.30 15.58
CA ILE A 144 -8.48 0.19 16.56
C ILE A 144 -7.21 -0.65 16.46
N ASN A 145 -6.50 -0.57 15.32
CA ASN A 145 -5.20 -1.18 15.10
C ASN A 145 -4.07 -0.17 15.35
N ASP A 146 -4.26 0.82 16.23
CA ASP A 146 -3.25 1.84 16.59
C ASP A 146 -2.65 2.59 15.39
N TYR A 147 -3.43 2.75 14.32
CA TYR A 147 -2.99 3.31 13.04
C TYR A 147 -1.78 2.57 12.43
N GLU A 148 -1.66 1.26 12.68
CA GLU A 148 -0.79 0.37 11.93
C GLU A 148 -1.23 0.23 10.47
N THR A 149 -0.36 -0.36 9.66
CA THR A 149 -0.70 -0.69 8.28
C THR A 149 -1.74 -1.81 8.26
N VAL A 150 -2.84 -1.59 7.52
CA VAL A 150 -3.95 -2.54 7.42
C VAL A 150 -4.33 -2.78 5.96
N ASP A 151 -4.88 -3.95 5.66
CA ASP A 151 -5.31 -4.33 4.32
C ASP A 151 -6.85 -4.26 4.22
N ILE A 152 -7.36 -3.65 3.16
CA ILE A 152 -8.79 -3.40 2.91
C ILE A 152 -9.18 -4.01 1.54
N PRO A 153 -10.31 -4.72 1.43
CA PRO A 153 -10.76 -5.25 0.16
C PRO A 153 -11.46 -4.17 -0.67
N ILE A 154 -11.27 -4.20 -1.98
CA ILE A 154 -11.87 -3.27 -2.92
C ILE A 154 -12.27 -3.96 -4.23
N SER A 155 -13.14 -3.31 -4.98
CA SER A 155 -13.19 -3.42 -6.44
C SER A 155 -13.19 -2.03 -7.06
N ALA A 156 -12.66 -1.90 -8.27
CA ALA A 156 -12.58 -0.64 -8.97
C ALA A 156 -12.79 -0.83 -10.47
N VAL A 157 -13.48 0.11 -11.10
CA VAL A 157 -13.52 0.27 -12.55
C VAL A 157 -12.66 1.48 -12.87
N THR A 158 -11.63 1.28 -13.70
CA THR A 158 -10.70 2.32 -14.12
C THR A 158 -10.64 2.38 -15.64
N PRO A 159 -10.09 3.47 -16.24
CA PRO A 159 -9.83 3.52 -17.67
C PRO A 159 -8.93 2.39 -18.19
N ASN A 160 -8.13 1.76 -17.31
CA ASN A 160 -7.20 0.68 -17.68
C ASN A 160 -7.79 -0.72 -17.44
N GLY A 161 -9.06 -0.80 -17.04
CA GLY A 161 -9.76 -2.05 -16.76
C GLY A 161 -10.36 -2.11 -15.37
N ASP A 162 -11.14 -3.15 -15.16
CA ASP A 162 -11.78 -3.48 -13.89
C ASP A 162 -10.86 -4.37 -13.04
N VAL A 163 -10.90 -4.16 -11.73
CA VAL A 163 -10.07 -4.91 -10.78
C VAL A 163 -10.81 -5.14 -9.48
N GLN A 164 -10.58 -6.29 -8.87
CA GLN A 164 -10.96 -6.61 -7.51
C GLN A 164 -9.78 -7.27 -6.81
N GLY A 165 -9.51 -6.84 -5.58
CA GLY A 165 -8.35 -7.26 -4.82
C GLY A 165 -8.28 -6.51 -3.50
N TRP A 166 -7.08 -6.35 -2.97
CA TRP A 166 -6.83 -5.66 -1.71
C TRP A 166 -5.97 -4.42 -1.94
N ILE A 167 -6.19 -3.43 -1.09
CA ILE A 167 -5.28 -2.30 -0.91
C ILE A 167 -4.67 -2.36 0.49
N ARG A 168 -3.45 -1.89 0.62
CA ARG A 168 -2.77 -1.65 1.88
C ARG A 168 -2.87 -0.18 2.21
N VAL A 169 -3.28 0.14 3.44
CA VAL A 169 -3.49 1.51 3.90
C VAL A 169 -2.78 1.78 5.21
N THR A 170 -2.19 2.97 5.33
CA THR A 170 -1.52 3.42 6.57
C THR A 170 -1.82 4.89 6.80
N LYS A 171 -2.24 5.26 8.01
CA LYS A 171 -2.37 6.67 8.37
C LYS A 171 -1.03 7.18 8.88
N ASN A 172 -0.45 8.15 8.18
CA ASN A 172 0.85 8.74 8.51
C ASN A 172 0.74 10.06 9.31
N GLY A 173 -0.47 10.62 9.40
CA GLY A 173 -0.73 11.85 10.15
C GLY A 173 -2.14 12.37 9.91
N PRO A 174 -2.46 13.59 10.41
CA PRO A 174 -3.71 14.27 10.10
C PRO A 174 -3.87 14.47 8.58
N GLY A 175 -4.89 13.85 7.99
CA GLY A 175 -5.16 13.95 6.55
C GLY A 175 -4.03 13.46 5.66
N GLN A 176 -3.25 12.46 6.11
CA GLN A 176 -2.17 11.85 5.33
C GLN A 176 -2.28 10.32 5.36
N TRP A 177 -2.49 9.72 4.19
CA TRP A 177 -2.61 8.28 4.03
C TRP A 177 -1.60 7.75 3.00
N ALA A 178 -0.99 6.61 3.29
CA ALA A 178 -0.36 5.76 2.28
C ALA A 178 -1.39 4.77 1.79
N VAL A 179 -1.52 4.62 0.47
CA VAL A 179 -2.38 3.61 -0.15
C VAL A 179 -1.60 2.93 -1.27
N SER A 180 -1.61 1.60 -1.30
CA SER A 180 -1.08 0.81 -2.42
C SER A 180 -1.98 -0.38 -2.71
N GLY A 181 -2.26 -0.65 -3.98
CA GLY A 181 -2.91 -1.85 -4.46
C GLY A 181 -1.98 -3.06 -4.38
N LEU A 182 -2.51 -4.18 -3.87
CA LEU A 182 -1.78 -5.43 -3.73
C LEU A 182 -2.07 -6.35 -4.92
N GLY A 183 -1.02 -6.81 -5.61
CA GLY A 183 -1.13 -7.69 -6.77
C GLY A 183 -1.80 -7.06 -8.00
N MET A 184 -1.93 -5.73 -8.04
CA MET A 184 -2.52 -4.97 -9.15
C MET A 184 -1.46 -4.55 -10.16
N ASP A 185 -1.84 -4.49 -11.43
CA ASP A 185 -1.03 -3.87 -12.48
C ASP A 185 -0.67 -2.42 -12.11
N PRO A 186 0.56 -1.93 -12.37
CA PRO A 186 1.00 -0.58 -11.98
C PRO A 186 0.09 0.55 -12.46
N ALA A 187 -0.47 0.45 -13.68
CA ALA A 187 -1.30 1.50 -14.25
C ALA A 187 -2.67 1.56 -13.55
N THR A 188 -3.27 0.41 -13.27
CA THR A 188 -4.52 0.32 -12.49
C THR A 188 -4.30 0.72 -11.03
N ASN A 189 -3.19 0.27 -10.44
CA ASN A 189 -2.80 0.60 -9.07
C ASN A 189 -2.70 2.11 -8.85
N ALA A 190 -2.14 2.86 -9.82
CA ALA A 190 -2.03 4.30 -9.73
C ALA A 190 -3.40 5.00 -9.60
N TYR A 191 -4.40 4.58 -10.39
CA TYR A 191 -5.75 5.12 -10.32
C TYR A 191 -6.44 4.75 -9.00
N VAL A 192 -6.37 3.48 -8.62
CA VAL A 192 -6.98 2.97 -7.39
C VAL A 192 -6.39 3.67 -6.16
N SER A 193 -5.07 3.67 -6.05
CA SER A 193 -4.38 4.21 -4.88
C SER A 193 -4.63 5.70 -4.72
N GLU A 194 -4.60 6.46 -5.82
CA GLU A 194 -4.90 7.90 -5.75
C GLU A 194 -6.36 8.16 -5.38
N THR A 195 -7.31 7.43 -5.98
CA THR A 195 -8.74 7.61 -5.72
C THR A 195 -9.06 7.32 -4.26
N VAL A 196 -8.55 6.21 -3.73
CA VAL A 196 -8.79 5.85 -2.32
C VAL A 196 -8.06 6.81 -1.37
N ASN A 197 -6.85 7.28 -1.71
CA ASN A 197 -6.16 8.26 -0.91
C ASN A 197 -6.96 9.57 -0.79
N ALA A 198 -7.46 10.10 -1.91
CA ALA A 198 -8.33 11.26 -1.92
C ALA A 198 -9.60 11.07 -1.06
N LEU A 199 -10.24 9.89 -1.13
CA LEU A 199 -11.40 9.55 -0.30
C LEU A 199 -11.07 9.50 1.20
N LEU A 200 -9.92 8.96 1.58
CA LEU A 200 -9.48 8.87 2.98
C LEU A 200 -9.06 10.24 3.54
N GLU A 201 -8.52 11.12 2.71
CA GLU A 201 -8.15 12.49 3.09
C GLU A 201 -9.36 13.42 3.20
N SER A 202 -10.44 13.16 2.44
CA SER A 202 -11.66 13.96 2.51
C SER A 202 -12.32 13.94 3.90
N ARG A 203 -12.83 15.12 4.30
CA ARG A 203 -13.59 15.34 5.55
C ARG A 203 -15.06 14.96 5.40
N THR A 204 -15.64 15.14 4.22
CA THR A 204 -17.07 14.90 3.93
C THR A 204 -17.16 13.96 2.74
N VAL A 205 -17.55 12.70 2.97
CA VAL A 205 -17.70 11.70 1.92
C VAL A 205 -19.17 11.29 1.82
N SER A 206 -19.97 12.09 1.11
CA SER A 206 -21.40 11.87 0.94
C SER A 206 -21.72 11.17 -0.39
N GLY A 207 -21.39 9.88 -0.54
CA GLY A 207 -21.91 8.98 -1.59
C GLY A 207 -21.51 9.26 -3.04
N ALA A 208 -21.62 10.51 -3.49
CA ALA A 208 -21.03 11.08 -4.69
C ALA A 208 -19.79 11.90 -4.28
N PHE A 209 -18.82 12.03 -5.19
CA PHE A 209 -17.62 12.86 -5.06
C PHE A 209 -17.92 14.38 -5.00
N THR A 210 -19.08 14.80 -4.47
CA THR A 210 -19.46 16.20 -4.26
C THR A 210 -18.59 16.79 -3.14
N GLY A 211 -17.37 17.19 -3.47
CA GLY A 211 -16.42 17.79 -2.52
C GLY A 211 -14.94 17.49 -2.78
N ILE A 212 -14.60 16.64 -3.75
CA ILE A 212 -13.22 16.51 -4.24
C ILE A 212 -13.18 17.18 -5.61
N GLU A 213 -13.01 18.50 -5.60
CA GLU A 213 -12.65 19.26 -6.80
C GLU A 213 -11.30 18.71 -7.29
N ASP A 214 -11.34 18.06 -8.44
CA ASP A 214 -10.26 17.38 -9.17
C ASP A 214 -9.23 16.58 -8.33
N ILE A 215 -9.32 15.25 -8.37
CA ILE A 215 -8.31 14.33 -7.81
C ILE A 215 -6.90 14.67 -8.30
N ARG A 216 -6.76 15.16 -9.55
CA ARG A 216 -5.46 15.57 -10.09
C ARG A 216 -4.92 16.81 -9.37
N GLU A 217 -5.77 17.79 -9.10
CA GLU A 217 -5.37 18.98 -8.35
C GLU A 217 -4.97 18.60 -6.93
N SER A 218 -5.80 17.80 -6.24
CA SER A 218 -5.48 17.27 -4.91
C SER A 218 -4.14 16.53 -4.89
N ARG A 219 -3.87 15.72 -5.92
CA ARG A 219 -2.59 15.02 -6.09
C ARG A 219 -1.44 16.01 -6.29
N LEU A 220 -1.60 17.02 -7.14
CA LEU A 220 -0.57 18.04 -7.39
C LEU A 220 -0.26 18.82 -6.10
N GLN A 221 -1.28 19.24 -5.36
CA GLN A 221 -1.12 19.90 -4.07
C GLN A 221 -0.41 19.00 -3.05
N ARG A 222 -0.74 17.70 -2.99
CA ARG A 222 -0.05 16.74 -2.11
C ARG A 222 1.43 16.62 -2.50
N MET A 223 1.71 16.39 -3.79
CA MET A 223 3.07 16.22 -4.30
C MET A 223 3.92 17.48 -4.12
N ALA A 224 3.33 18.68 -4.25
CA ALA A 224 4.01 19.94 -4.02
C ALA A 224 4.48 20.08 -2.56
N ARG A 225 3.68 19.60 -1.59
CA ARG A 225 4.00 19.66 -0.16
C ARG A 225 5.04 18.63 0.30
N ILE A 226 5.40 17.65 -0.52
CA ILE A 226 6.44 16.66 -0.17
C ILE A 226 7.85 17.28 -0.20
N GLY A 227 8.01 18.46 -0.78
CA GLY A 227 9.32 19.08 -0.95
C GLY A 227 10.17 18.34 -1.98
N VAL A 228 11.46 18.67 -2.01
CA VAL A 228 12.39 18.23 -3.05
C VAL A 228 13.33 17.18 -2.48
N GLN A 229 13.48 16.05 -3.19
CA GLN A 229 14.57 15.13 -2.90
C GLN A 229 15.82 15.64 -3.62
N ILE A 230 16.82 16.09 -2.86
CA ILE A 230 18.13 16.40 -3.41
C ILE A 230 18.95 15.12 -3.55
N LYS A 231 19.71 15.02 -4.63
CA LYS A 231 20.73 14.00 -4.83
C LYS A 231 22.05 14.70 -5.06
N GLU A 232 23.12 14.12 -4.53
CA GLU A 232 24.47 14.58 -4.84
C GLU A 232 24.74 14.39 -6.33
N VAL A 233 25.45 15.35 -6.91
CA VAL A 233 25.88 15.26 -8.30
C VAL A 233 27.34 14.80 -8.28
N PRO A 234 27.63 13.59 -8.77
CA PRO A 234 29.00 13.11 -8.88
C PRO A 234 29.85 14.09 -9.70
N ASP A 235 31.08 14.35 -9.25
CA ASP A 235 32.07 15.20 -9.92
C ASP A 235 31.64 16.66 -10.17
N ALA A 236 30.60 17.14 -9.47
CA ALA A 236 30.14 18.49 -9.65
C ALA A 236 31.11 19.52 -9.03
N PRO A 237 31.31 20.68 -9.68
CA PRO A 237 32.13 21.75 -9.13
C PRO A 237 31.58 22.20 -7.76
N VAL A 238 32.47 22.66 -6.87
CA VAL A 238 32.21 23.09 -5.47
C VAL A 238 30.98 24.00 -5.31
N VAL A 239 30.62 24.73 -6.37
CA VAL A 239 29.48 25.64 -6.43
C VAL A 239 28.12 24.91 -6.42
N LEU A 240 28.02 23.66 -6.86
CA LEU A 240 26.76 22.92 -7.01
C LEU A 240 26.91 21.43 -6.63
N SER A 241 26.92 21.14 -5.33
CA SER A 241 27.20 19.78 -4.81
C SER A 241 26.00 18.83 -4.86
N ALA A 242 24.78 19.35 -4.88
CA ALA A 242 23.56 18.55 -4.95
C ALA A 242 22.43 19.31 -5.62
N VAL A 243 21.60 18.61 -6.39
CA VAL A 243 20.41 19.17 -7.01
C VAL A 243 19.22 18.24 -6.87
N GLY A 244 18.02 18.81 -6.90
CA GLY A 244 16.77 18.06 -6.96
C GLY A 244 15.66 18.92 -7.51
N TYR A 245 14.64 18.30 -8.08
CA TYR A 245 13.49 19.01 -8.62
C TYR A 245 12.19 18.36 -8.18
N ASN A 246 11.22 19.18 -7.78
CA ASN A 246 9.84 18.77 -7.58
C ASN A 246 8.98 19.39 -8.69
N LYS A 247 8.49 18.54 -9.59
CA LYS A 247 7.65 18.93 -10.74
C LYS A 247 6.32 19.55 -10.32
N ALA A 248 5.74 19.13 -9.20
CA ALA A 248 4.44 19.62 -8.74
C ALA A 248 4.54 21.03 -8.15
N SER A 249 5.58 21.31 -7.34
CA SER A 249 5.82 22.65 -6.80
C SER A 249 6.66 23.55 -7.72
N LYS A 250 7.14 23.02 -8.86
CA LYS A 250 8.09 23.66 -9.79
C LYS A 250 9.33 24.22 -9.08
N THR A 251 9.77 23.53 -8.01
CA THR A 251 10.89 23.95 -7.17
C THR A 251 12.13 23.14 -7.48
N LEU A 252 13.19 23.84 -7.90
CA LEU A 252 14.54 23.33 -8.01
C LEU A 252 15.29 23.64 -6.71
N ALA A 253 15.81 22.60 -6.05
CA ALA A 253 16.67 22.74 -4.89
C ALA A 253 18.14 22.55 -5.31
N MET A 254 19.01 23.44 -4.86
CA MET A 254 20.45 23.39 -5.14
C MET A 254 21.26 23.62 -3.86
N LYS A 255 22.27 22.79 -3.62
CA LYS A 255 23.20 22.94 -2.50
C LYS A 255 24.41 23.78 -2.94
N ILE A 256 24.50 25.00 -2.43
CA ILE A 256 25.51 26.01 -2.76
C ILE A 256 26.16 26.48 -1.45
N GLY A 257 27.48 26.30 -1.30
CA GLY A 257 28.21 26.78 -0.12
C GLY A 257 27.67 26.23 1.21
N GLY A 258 27.26 24.96 1.24
CA GLY A 258 26.74 24.29 2.44
C GLY A 258 25.26 24.58 2.77
N ARG A 259 24.61 25.54 2.09
CA ARG A 259 23.17 25.82 2.24
C ARG A 259 22.38 25.30 1.05
N VAL A 260 21.10 25.00 1.27
CA VAL A 260 20.18 24.58 0.21
C VAL A 260 19.27 25.75 -0.16
N TRP A 261 19.27 26.10 -1.44
CA TRP A 261 18.46 27.18 -2.00
C TRP A 261 17.44 26.62 -2.99
N GLY A 262 16.24 27.18 -2.92
CA GLY A 262 15.10 26.87 -3.78
C GLY A 262 14.92 27.93 -4.84
N TYR A 263 14.67 27.50 -6.06
CA TYR A 263 14.42 28.34 -7.23
C TYR A 263 13.16 27.86 -7.93
N SER A 264 12.36 28.80 -8.45
CA SER A 264 11.30 28.46 -9.41
C SER A 264 11.93 28.11 -10.76
N ALA A 265 11.64 26.91 -11.25
CA ALA A 265 12.24 26.33 -12.44
C ALA A 265 11.27 25.40 -13.18
N THR A 266 11.44 25.29 -14.50
CA THR A 266 10.74 24.26 -15.28
C THR A 266 11.46 22.92 -15.21
N SER A 267 10.82 21.87 -15.74
CA SER A 267 11.48 20.56 -15.89
C SER A 267 12.65 20.66 -16.87
N GLU A 268 12.49 21.44 -17.94
CA GLU A 268 13.57 21.65 -18.92
C GLU A 268 14.77 22.36 -18.28
N ASP A 269 14.54 23.37 -17.43
CA ASP A 269 15.62 24.05 -16.70
C ASP A 269 16.42 23.06 -15.83
N PHE A 270 15.72 22.17 -15.13
CA PHE A 270 16.35 21.12 -14.31
C PHE A 270 17.13 20.13 -15.16
N ASP A 271 16.56 19.67 -16.27
CA ASP A 271 17.23 18.72 -17.16
C ASP A 271 18.47 19.34 -17.81
N GLN A 272 18.41 20.61 -18.24
CA GLN A 272 19.58 21.35 -18.72
C GLN A 272 20.66 21.44 -17.64
N LEU A 273 20.29 21.71 -16.39
CA LEU A 273 21.27 21.81 -15.30
C LEU A 273 21.92 20.46 -14.99
N ARG A 274 21.15 19.37 -15.01
CA ARG A 274 21.60 18.03 -14.63
C ARG A 274 22.40 17.33 -15.73
N THR A 275 22.08 17.56 -17.00
CA THR A 275 22.65 16.79 -18.13
C THR A 275 23.76 17.53 -18.88
N ASN A 276 23.90 18.84 -18.70
CA ASN A 276 24.92 19.62 -19.40
C ASN A 276 26.31 19.36 -18.80
N SER A 277 27.32 19.28 -19.65
CA SER A 277 28.73 19.08 -19.25
C SER A 277 29.33 20.28 -18.51
N LYS A 278 28.67 21.45 -18.53
CA LYS A 278 29.06 22.66 -17.79
C LYS A 278 27.89 23.20 -16.93
N PRO A 279 27.48 22.51 -15.84
CA PRO A 279 26.35 22.90 -15.00
C PRO A 279 26.47 24.32 -14.42
N ALA A 280 27.69 24.74 -14.06
CA ALA A 280 27.94 26.08 -13.52
C ALA A 280 27.61 27.22 -14.50
N ALA A 281 27.85 27.02 -15.81
CA ALA A 281 27.50 28.00 -16.83
C ALA A 281 25.97 28.10 -17.01
N VAL A 282 25.28 26.95 -16.97
CA VAL A 282 23.81 26.91 -17.00
C VAL A 282 23.23 27.61 -15.76
N PHE A 283 23.79 27.35 -14.58
CA PHE A 283 23.40 28.02 -13.35
C PHE A 283 23.55 29.54 -13.45
N ASN A 284 24.71 30.04 -13.89
CA ASN A 284 24.95 31.48 -14.02
C ASN A 284 24.00 32.14 -15.02
N ARG A 285 23.70 31.45 -16.13
CA ARG A 285 22.78 31.95 -17.15
C ARG A 285 21.32 31.98 -16.68
N LEU A 286 20.86 30.94 -15.99
CA LEU A 286 19.43 30.74 -15.69
C LEU A 286 19.00 31.18 -14.29
N PHE A 287 19.91 31.16 -13.31
CA PHE A 287 19.56 31.25 -11.88
C PHE A 287 20.34 32.30 -11.09
N ALA A 288 21.56 32.68 -11.49
CA ALA A 288 22.36 33.63 -10.70
C ALA A 288 21.72 35.02 -10.56
N SER A 289 20.96 35.47 -11.56
CA SER A 289 20.28 36.77 -11.55
C SER A 289 18.86 36.74 -10.98
N LYS A 290 18.29 35.56 -10.68
CA LYS A 290 16.91 35.44 -10.17
C LYS A 290 16.84 35.93 -8.72
N LYS A 291 16.16 37.07 -8.51
CA LYS A 291 15.99 37.72 -7.19
C LYS A 291 14.99 37.03 -6.23
N GLY A 292 14.46 35.86 -6.59
CA GLY A 292 13.41 35.14 -5.82
C GLY A 292 13.85 33.80 -5.22
N ARG A 293 15.15 33.63 -4.89
CA ARG A 293 15.61 32.39 -4.23
C ARG A 293 15.11 32.34 -2.79
N VAL A 294 14.66 31.16 -2.37
CA VAL A 294 14.20 30.93 -0.99
C VAL A 294 15.13 29.93 -0.33
N GLN A 295 15.51 30.15 0.93
CA GLN A 295 16.30 29.14 1.64
C GLN A 295 15.40 27.92 1.92
N LEU A 296 15.93 26.72 1.67
CA LEU A 296 15.23 25.48 1.98
C LEU A 296 15.85 24.82 3.20
N HIS A 297 15.00 24.15 3.96
CA HIS A 297 15.36 23.42 5.17
C HIS A 297 15.09 21.93 4.96
N ALA A 298 15.99 21.08 5.44
CA ALA A 298 15.81 19.64 5.38
C ALA A 298 14.83 19.18 6.46
N CYS A 299 13.85 18.37 6.08
CA CYS A 299 12.97 17.71 7.02
C CYS A 299 13.76 16.64 7.79
N PRO A 300 13.75 16.64 9.14
CA PRO A 300 14.51 15.66 9.93
C PRO A 300 13.99 14.22 9.80
N LYS A 301 12.76 14.03 9.29
CA LYS A 301 12.13 12.70 9.15
C LYS A 301 12.37 12.03 7.80
N CYS A 302 12.39 12.82 6.72
CA CYS A 302 12.47 12.27 5.36
C CYS A 302 13.58 12.88 4.50
N GLU A 303 14.37 13.80 5.07
CA GLU A 303 15.54 14.46 4.45
C GLU A 303 15.24 15.29 3.20
N ARG A 304 13.98 15.33 2.75
CA ARG A 304 13.54 16.24 1.69
C ARG A 304 13.57 17.67 2.16
N VAL A 305 13.87 18.57 1.23
CA VAL A 305 14.02 19.99 1.52
C VAL A 305 12.75 20.76 1.10
N SER A 306 12.31 21.69 1.93
CA SER A 306 11.19 22.59 1.64
C SER A 306 11.45 23.99 2.20
N ALA A 307 10.74 24.99 1.66
CA ALA A 307 10.84 26.37 2.15
C ALA A 307 10.17 26.53 3.52
N ASN A 308 9.02 25.88 3.69
CA ASN A 308 8.29 25.82 4.96
C ASN A 308 8.23 24.37 5.44
N LEU A 309 8.76 24.10 6.64
CA LEU A 309 8.71 22.77 7.27
C LEU A 309 7.37 22.48 7.95
N ASP A 310 6.60 23.50 8.32
CA ASP A 310 5.28 23.33 8.94
C ASP A 310 4.22 22.87 7.93
N GLU A 311 4.35 23.32 6.68
CA GLU A 311 3.50 22.88 5.55
C GLU A 311 4.00 21.59 4.89
N HIS A 312 5.23 21.17 5.21
CA HIS A 312 5.84 19.98 4.63
C HIS A 312 5.09 18.71 5.03
N ARG A 313 4.92 17.81 4.06
CA ARG A 313 4.33 16.49 4.27
C ARG A 313 5.31 15.42 3.84
N CYS A 314 5.82 14.63 4.78
CA CYS A 314 6.71 13.53 4.44
C CYS A 314 6.01 12.57 3.46
N PRO A 315 6.76 11.93 2.53
CA PRO A 315 6.18 10.93 1.64
C PRO A 315 5.47 9.86 2.48
N PRO A 316 4.19 9.57 2.20
CA PRO A 316 3.46 8.57 2.96
C PRO A 316 4.11 7.20 2.73
N ARG A 317 4.36 6.45 3.80
CA ARG A 317 4.94 5.11 3.76
C ARG A 317 4.05 4.12 4.50
N HIS A 318 4.16 2.85 4.13
CA HIS A 318 3.60 1.77 4.94
C HIS A 318 4.57 1.45 6.08
N LYS A 319 4.03 1.25 7.28
CA LYS A 319 4.75 0.63 8.39
C LYS A 319 4.95 -0.85 8.09
N ALA A 320 6.02 -1.44 8.61
CA ALA A 320 6.28 -2.88 8.48
C ALA A 320 5.17 -3.70 9.16
N ALA A 321 4.93 -4.91 8.65
CA ALA A 321 4.03 -5.85 9.31
C ALA A 321 4.53 -6.11 10.73
N THR A 322 3.61 -6.14 11.69
CA THR A 322 3.94 -6.47 13.07
C THR A 322 3.49 -7.90 13.37
N ARG A 323 4.25 -8.62 14.20
CA ARG A 323 3.81 -9.93 14.76
C ARG A 323 2.74 -9.77 15.84
N ARG A 324 2.29 -8.54 16.13
CA ARG A 324 1.26 -8.32 17.14
C ARG A 324 0.05 -9.12 16.67
N ALA A 325 -0.37 -10.06 17.51
CA ALA A 325 -1.69 -10.64 17.41
C ALA A 325 -2.66 -9.46 17.25
N SER A 326 -3.30 -9.36 16.10
CA SER A 326 -4.52 -8.55 16.02
C SER A 326 -5.34 -8.96 17.25
N LYS A 327 -5.72 -7.99 18.12
CA LYS A 327 -6.60 -8.26 19.28
C LYS A 327 -7.63 -9.26 18.80
N PRO A 328 -7.70 -10.45 19.44
CA PRO A 328 -8.01 -11.70 18.78
C PRO A 328 -9.07 -11.46 17.73
N SER A 329 -8.57 -11.34 16.50
CA SER A 329 -9.36 -11.77 15.39
C SER A 329 -9.74 -13.19 15.79
N ARG A 330 -11.00 -13.41 16.17
CA ARG A 330 -11.61 -14.71 15.89
C ARG A 330 -11.57 -14.82 14.37
N THR A 331 -10.38 -15.11 13.84
CA THR A 331 -10.13 -15.37 12.43
C THR A 331 -10.76 -16.74 12.26
N PHE A 332 -12.06 -16.76 11.94
CA PHE A 332 -12.75 -17.87 11.28
C PHE A 332 -12.65 -19.28 11.91
N ALA A 333 -11.95 -19.47 13.02
CA ALA A 333 -11.82 -20.75 13.72
C ALA A 333 -13.15 -21.16 14.37
N SER A 334 -14.09 -20.22 14.53
CA SER A 334 -15.44 -20.50 15.03
C SER A 334 -16.50 -20.59 13.92
N LEU A 335 -16.12 -20.62 12.64
CA LEU A 335 -16.99 -21.09 11.55
C LEU A 335 -16.83 -22.60 11.31
N LEU A 336 -16.31 -23.31 12.32
CA LEU A 336 -16.03 -24.75 12.33
C LEU A 336 -17.08 -25.57 13.06
N HIS A 337 -18.33 -25.12 13.14
CA HIS A 337 -19.50 -25.99 13.29
C HIS A 337 -20.50 -25.64 12.20
#